data_AF-A0A443S275-F1
#
_entry.id   AF-A0A443S275-F1
#
_cell.length_a   1.000
_cell.length_b   1.000
_cell.length_c   1.000
_cell.angle_alpha   90.00
_cell.angle_beta   90.00
_cell.angle_gamma   90.00
#
_symmetry.space_group_name_H-M   'P 1'
#
loop_
_entity.id
_entity.type
_entity.pdbx_description
1 polymer ?
#
loop_
_entity_poly.entity_id
_entity_poly.type
_entity_poly.pdbx_seq_one_letter_code
_entity_poly.pdbx_strand_id
1 'polypeptide(L)'
;MCILSKRLSTFICVTISLFVGAVILVANFGTNWHVAEANISSPYRAFSKEKISAKVAVKVGLQSVNITLKANAVHKNHEDINYNERFFWIGRKY
;
A
#
# COMPACT_ATOMS: atom_id res chain seq x y z
N MET A 1 26.38 26.42 -31.54
CA MET A 1 25.04 25.78 -31.52
C MET A 1 25.03 24.29 -31.14
N CYS A 2 26.07 23.48 -31.42
CA CYS A 2 26.00 22.01 -31.29
C CYS A 2 26.34 21.38 -29.91
N ILE A 3 26.90 22.14 -28.97
CA ILE A 3 27.35 21.60 -27.66
C ILE A 3 26.21 21.58 -26.62
N LEU A 4 25.31 22.57 -26.67
CA LEU A 4 24.18 22.67 -25.73
C LEU A 4 23.15 21.54 -25.93
N SER A 5 22.86 21.18 -27.19
CA SER A 5 21.96 20.06 -27.52
C SER A 5 22.50 18.70 -27.04
N LYS A 6 23.82 18.48 -27.10
CA LYS A 6 24.44 17.23 -26.63
C LYS A 6 24.36 17.11 -25.10
N ARG A 7 24.64 18.19 -24.36
CA ARG A 7 24.55 18.19 -22.90
C ARG A 7 23.10 18.04 -22.41
N LEU A 8 22.15 18.70 -23.07
CA LEU A 8 20.73 18.55 -22.79
C LEU A 8 20.23 17.13 -23.07
N SER A 9 20.61 16.55 -24.21
CA SER A 9 20.27 15.16 -24.54
C SER A 9 20.84 14.16 -23.54
N THR A 10 22.10 14.33 -23.09
CA THR A 10 22.67 13.46 -22.05
C THR A 10 21.96 13.62 -20.71
N PHE A 11 21.60 14.84 -20.32
CA PHE A 11 20.88 15.09 -19.08
C PHE A 11 19.50 14.43 -19.10
N ILE A 12 18.76 14.58 -20.20
CA ILE A 12 17.45 13.93 -20.40
C ILE A 12 17.59 12.40 -20.36
N CYS A 13 18.59 11.84 -21.06
CA CYS A 13 18.81 10.40 -21.11
C CYS A 13 19.13 9.81 -19.72
N VAL A 14 20.01 10.46 -18.96
CA VAL A 14 20.34 10.05 -17.58
C VAL A 14 19.12 10.17 -16.67
N THR A 15 18.36 11.26 -16.78
CA THR A 15 17.15 11.46 -15.98
C THR A 15 16.10 10.40 -16.26
N ILE A 16 15.86 10.06 -17.54
CA ILE A 16 14.94 9.00 -17.92
C ILE A 16 15.44 7.64 -17.42
N SER A 17 16.74 7.34 -17.56
CA SER A 17 17.31 6.08 -17.06
C SER A 17 17.14 5.94 -15.55
N LEU A 18 17.40 7.01 -14.80
CA LEU A 18 17.22 7.02 -13.34
C LEU A 18 15.74 6.88 -12.97
N PHE A 19 14.85 7.56 -13.69
CA PHE A 19 13.41 7.48 -13.49
C PHE A 19 12.88 6.07 -13.72
N VAL A 20 13.28 5.42 -14.82
CA VAL A 20 12.89 4.03 -15.11
C VAL A 20 13.38 3.09 -14.01
N GLY A 21 14.63 3.23 -13.57
CA GLY A 21 15.17 2.45 -12.45
C GLY A 21 14.38 2.65 -11.15
N ALA A 22 14.02 3.88 -10.83
CA ALA A 22 13.21 4.20 -9.66
C ALA A 22 11.79 3.61 -9.76
N VAL A 23 11.14 3.69 -10.93
CA VAL A 23 9.82 3.09 -11.16
C VAL A 23 9.86 1.58 -10.99
N ILE A 24 10.90 0.90 -11.49
CA ILE A 24 11.07 -0.55 -11.32
C ILE A 24 11.18 -0.90 -9.83
N LEU A 25 11.99 -0.18 -9.06
CA LEU A 25 12.14 -0.40 -7.62
C LEU A 25 10.81 -0.18 -6.89
N VAL A 26 10.13 0.93 -7.14
CA VAL A 26 8.84 1.26 -6.50
C VAL A 26 7.77 0.24 -6.88
N ALA A 27 7.72 -0.22 -8.13
CA ALA A 27 6.79 -1.24 -8.57
C ALA A 27 7.08 -2.58 -7.85
N ASN A 28 8.33 -2.98 -7.72
CA ASN A 28 8.68 -4.25 -7.08
C ASN A 28 8.38 -4.28 -5.57
N PHE A 29 8.70 -3.20 -4.86
CA PHE A 29 8.49 -3.09 -3.40
C PHE A 29 7.13 -2.48 -3.01
N GLY A 30 6.40 -1.95 -3.98
CA GLY A 30 5.10 -1.34 -3.79
C GLY A 30 4.02 -2.36 -3.41
N THR A 31 3.15 -1.96 -2.49
CA THR A 31 2.03 -2.79 -2.00
C THR A 31 0.70 -2.50 -2.70
N ASN A 32 0.71 -1.66 -3.74
CA ASN A 32 -0.50 -1.05 -4.31
C ASN A 32 -0.76 -1.52 -5.75
N TRP A 33 -0.43 -2.77 -6.07
CA TRP A 33 -0.72 -3.35 -7.38
C TRP A 33 -2.23 -3.52 -7.57
N HIS A 34 -2.90 -4.05 -6.55
CA HIS A 34 -4.35 -4.07 -6.48
C HIS A 34 -4.81 -3.54 -5.13
N VAL A 35 -5.76 -2.62 -5.15
CA VAL A 35 -6.36 -2.04 -3.94
C VAL A 35 -7.86 -2.29 -3.99
N ALA A 36 -8.37 -2.95 -2.98
CA ALA A 36 -9.80 -3.10 -2.75
C ALA A 36 -10.16 -2.49 -1.41
N GLU A 37 -11.28 -1.79 -1.34
CA GLU A 37 -11.76 -1.17 -0.11
C GLU A 37 -13.26 -1.41 0.01
N ALA A 38 -13.70 -1.79 1.21
CA ALA A 38 -15.09 -2.07 1.51
C ALA A 38 -15.42 -1.61 2.94
N ASN A 39 -16.62 -1.07 3.11
CA ASN A 39 -17.18 -0.83 4.43
C ASN A 39 -17.86 -2.10 4.89
N ILE A 40 -17.48 -2.61 6.06
CA ILE A 40 -18.06 -3.81 6.65
C ILE A 40 -18.64 -3.51 8.03
N SER A 41 -19.62 -4.31 8.42
CA SER A 41 -20.09 -4.38 9.80
C SER A 41 -19.62 -5.71 10.37
N SER A 42 -18.60 -5.69 11.23
CA SER A 42 -17.99 -6.89 11.81
C SER A 42 -18.08 -6.85 13.34
N PRO A 43 -18.13 -8.02 14.01
CA PRO A 43 -17.98 -8.06 15.46
C PRO A 43 -16.62 -7.47 15.87
N TYR A 44 -16.60 -6.69 16.95
CA TYR A 44 -15.40 -5.97 17.41
C TYR A 44 -14.27 -6.90 17.85
N ARG A 45 -14.59 -7.92 18.65
CA ARG A 45 -13.64 -8.86 19.24
C ARG A 45 -14.27 -10.25 19.31
N ALA A 46 -13.43 -11.29 19.36
CA ALA A 46 -13.90 -12.65 19.64
C ALA A 46 -14.78 -12.63 20.90
N PHE A 47 -15.94 -13.29 20.83
CA PHE A 47 -16.94 -13.38 21.90
C PHE A 47 -17.70 -12.08 22.26
N SER A 48 -17.61 -11.01 21.47
CA SER A 48 -18.50 -9.85 21.61
C SER A 48 -19.68 -9.91 20.62
N LYS A 49 -20.89 -9.59 21.09
CA LYS A 49 -22.08 -9.40 20.24
C LYS A 49 -22.13 -8.03 19.57
N GLU A 50 -21.25 -7.11 19.98
CA GLU A 50 -21.21 -5.75 19.47
C GLU A 50 -20.58 -5.71 18.07
N LYS A 51 -21.35 -5.19 17.11
CA LYS A 51 -20.90 -4.99 15.73
C LYS A 51 -20.43 -3.56 15.56
N ILE A 52 -19.23 -3.39 15.05
CA ILE A 52 -18.67 -2.09 14.71
C ILE A 52 -18.74 -1.87 13.19
N SER A 53 -18.99 -0.63 12.79
CA SER A 53 -18.81 -0.22 11.39
C SER A 53 -17.35 0.14 11.17
N ALA A 54 -16.67 -0.62 10.31
CA ALA A 54 -15.27 -0.42 9.99
C ALA A 54 -15.03 -0.49 8.49
N LYS A 55 -13.98 0.21 8.05
CA LYS A 55 -13.48 0.22 6.68
C LYS A 55 -12.33 -0.75 6.58
N VAL A 56 -12.49 -1.78 5.77
CA VAL A 56 -11.44 -2.72 5.43
C VAL A 56 -10.88 -2.37 4.07
N ALA A 57 -9.56 -2.27 3.99
CA ALA A 57 -8.87 -2.19 2.71
C ALA A 57 -7.81 -3.28 2.60
N VAL A 58 -7.71 -3.86 1.41
CA VAL A 58 -6.74 -4.88 1.06
C VAL A 58 -5.88 -4.31 -0.06
N LYS A 59 -4.60 -4.12 0.23
CA LYS A 59 -3.59 -3.63 -0.71
C LYS A 59 -2.64 -4.78 -1.05
N VAL A 60 -2.82 -5.35 -2.22
CA VAL A 60 -2.03 -6.48 -2.73
C VAL A 60 -0.81 -5.91 -3.45
N GLY A 61 0.37 -6.26 -2.94
CA GLY A 61 1.67 -6.03 -3.57
C GLY A 61 2.13 -7.25 -4.36
N LEU A 62 3.33 -7.19 -4.93
CA LEU A 62 3.91 -8.33 -5.64
C LEU A 62 4.38 -9.44 -4.67
N GLN A 63 4.88 -9.04 -3.51
CA GLN A 63 5.50 -9.93 -2.51
C GLN A 63 4.68 -10.13 -1.23
N SER A 64 3.69 -9.26 -1.02
CA SER A 64 2.93 -9.17 0.23
C SER A 64 1.55 -8.58 0.02
N VAL A 65 0.61 -8.92 0.89
CA VAL A 65 -0.65 -8.17 1.05
C VAL A 65 -0.63 -7.38 2.35
N ASN A 66 -1.13 -6.16 2.27
CA ASN A 66 -1.27 -5.24 3.38
C ASN A 66 -2.76 -5.01 3.63
N ILE A 67 -3.25 -5.44 4.80
CA ILE A 67 -4.65 -5.39 5.19
C ILE A 67 -4.80 -4.30 6.24
N THR A 68 -5.66 -3.32 5.97
CA THR A 68 -5.99 -2.26 6.91
C THR A 68 -7.42 -2.39 7.41
N LEU A 69 -7.62 -2.22 8.71
CA LEU A 69 -8.94 -2.17 9.33
C LEU A 69 -9.02 -0.87 10.14
N LYS A 70 -9.91 0.04 9.72
CA LYS A 70 -10.11 1.34 10.38
C LYS A 70 -11.56 1.49 10.81
N ALA A 71 -11.84 1.75 12.08
CA ALA A 71 -13.21 2.04 12.51
C ALA A 71 -13.72 3.37 11.97
N ASN A 72 -15.01 3.43 11.65
CA ASN A 72 -15.66 4.70 11.34
C ASN A 72 -15.84 5.50 12.63
N ALA A 73 -15.59 6.81 12.54
CA ALA A 73 -15.62 7.77 13.65
C ALA A 73 -17.01 7.96 14.32
N VAL A 74 -18.00 7.14 13.98
CA VAL A 74 -19.30 7.08 14.66
C VAL A 74 -19.18 6.27 15.97
N HIS A 75 -18.19 5.39 16.11
CA HIS A 75 -18.00 4.51 17.27
C HIS A 75 -16.82 4.98 18.15
N LYS A 76 -16.71 6.29 18.42
CA LYS A 76 -15.61 6.90 19.24
C LYS A 76 -15.53 6.40 20.69
N ASN A 77 -16.50 5.62 21.14
CA ASN A 77 -16.59 5.21 22.54
C ASN A 77 -15.68 4.01 22.87
N HIS A 78 -15.29 3.19 21.88
CA HIS A 78 -14.49 1.98 22.10
C HIS A 78 -13.24 2.00 21.19
N GLU A 79 -12.06 2.26 21.77
CA GLU A 79 -10.69 2.06 21.25
C GLU A 79 -10.36 2.63 19.83
N ASP A 80 -9.14 3.15 19.63
CA ASP A 80 -8.73 3.65 18.31
C ASP A 80 -8.35 2.47 17.38
N ILE A 81 -9.35 1.95 16.66
CA ILE A 81 -9.19 0.82 15.75
C ILE A 81 -8.56 1.31 14.44
N ASN A 82 -7.24 1.14 14.33
CA ASN A 82 -6.46 1.44 13.13
C ASN A 82 -5.36 0.39 12.91
N TYR A 83 -5.76 -0.79 12.43
CA TYR A 83 -4.84 -1.88 12.13
C TYR A 83 -4.25 -1.73 10.73
N ASN A 84 -2.97 -2.07 10.58
CA ASN A 84 -2.23 -2.06 9.32
C ASN A 84 -1.28 -3.27 9.25
N GLU A 85 -1.85 -4.44 9.02
CA GLU A 85 -1.13 -5.71 9.03
C GLU A 85 -0.55 -6.04 7.66
N ARG A 86 0.66 -6.62 7.62
CA ARG A 86 1.32 -7.02 6.38
C ARG A 86 1.71 -8.49 6.41
N PHE A 87 1.26 -9.22 5.40
CA PHE A 87 1.52 -10.65 5.22
C PHE A 87 2.32 -10.88 3.94
N PHE A 88 3.49 -11.52 4.06
CA PHE A 88 4.35 -11.89 2.94
C PHE A 88 4.08 -13.34 2.52
N TRP A 89 4.01 -13.62 1.22
CA TRP A 89 3.83 -14.98 0.68
C TRP A 89 5.01 -15.50 -0.12
N ILE A 90 5.99 -14.65 -0.42
CA ILE A 90 7.24 -15.14 -1.02
C ILE A 90 7.97 -15.89 0.07
N GLY A 91 8.18 -17.19 -0.18
CA GLY A 91 8.45 -18.21 0.82
C GLY A 91 9.28 -17.71 1.99
N ARG A 92 8.71 -17.80 3.19
CA ARG A 92 9.51 -17.84 4.42
C ARG A 92 10.53 -18.97 4.22
N LYS A 93 11.77 -18.62 3.91
CA LYS A 93 12.88 -19.44 4.37
C LYS A 93 12.89 -19.23 5.87
N TYR A 94 12.52 -20.28 6.57
CA TYR A 94 12.70 -20.47 8.01
C TYR A 94 14.06 -19.91 8.44
#